data_AF-A0A5N4WPS2-F1
#
_entry.id   AF-A0A5N4WPS2-F1
#
_cell.length_a   1.000
_cell.length_b   1.000
_cell.length_c   1.000
_cell.angle_alpha   90.00
_cell.angle_beta   90.00
_cell.angle_gamma   90.00
#
_symmetry.space_group_name_H-M   'P 1'
#
loop_
_entity.id
_entity.type
_entity.pdbx_description
1 polymer ?
#
loop_
_entity_poly.entity_id
_entity_poly.type
_entity_poly.pdbx_seq_one_letter_code
_entity_poly.pdbx_strand_id
1 'polypeptide(L)'
;MIIEHLNTYNGAIQAIAAILNLFVIGFLTYKANKLQKLSYLNTQYAIYQQEVYDCLNTLDESVQYFHSQELSTSKYLYDLELSCDAPSNKDLSNQVLKNLRDILYKVEVIKVTLRDNLLSINSYGLNEKQLSYNISVLKGFRSCLIDNNPMKKYDFLINGAESVWLDAEINMTNAFDETMKTLNDLYEEVKYLR
;
A
#
# COMPACT_ATOMS: atom_id res chain seq x y z
N MET A 1 71.80 -15.88 24.79
CA MET A 1 71.45 -14.53 25.31
C MET A 1 70.13 -13.96 24.76
N ILE A 2 69.98 -13.55 23.49
CA ILE A 2 68.68 -12.98 22.99
C ILE A 2 67.58 -14.06 22.89
N ILE A 3 67.92 -15.25 22.37
CA ILE A 3 66.98 -16.37 22.20
C ILE A 3 66.54 -16.97 23.56
N GLU A 4 67.44 -17.00 24.55
CA GLU A 4 67.11 -17.40 25.94
C GLU A 4 66.18 -16.41 26.64
N HIS A 5 66.34 -15.11 26.40
CA HIS A 5 65.45 -14.08 26.94
C HIS A 5 64.05 -14.18 26.33
N LEU A 6 63.94 -14.42 25.02
CA LEU A 6 62.64 -14.63 24.35
C LEU A 6 61.91 -15.88 24.87
N ASN A 7 62.64 -16.95 25.20
CA ASN A 7 62.06 -18.17 25.77
C ASN A 7 61.49 -17.96 27.18
N THR A 8 62.04 -17.03 27.97
CA THR A 8 61.52 -16.74 29.33
C THR A 8 60.19 -15.97 29.30
N TYR A 9 59.94 -15.18 28.24
CA TYR A 9 58.73 -14.38 28.05
C TYR A 9 57.72 -14.99 27.06
N ASN A 10 57.97 -16.21 26.57
CA ASN A 10 57.17 -16.84 25.51
C ASN A 10 55.68 -16.98 25.91
N GLY A 11 55.40 -17.29 27.18
CA GLY A 11 54.03 -17.34 27.72
C GLY A 11 53.36 -15.96 27.82
N ALA A 12 54.12 -14.91 28.15
CA ALA A 12 53.60 -13.54 28.19
C ALA A 12 53.32 -13.00 26.77
N ILE A 13 54.18 -13.32 25.80
CA ILE A 13 53.99 -12.98 24.39
C ILE A 13 52.74 -13.70 23.83
N GLN A 14 52.57 -14.99 24.15
CA GLN A 14 51.37 -15.74 23.78
C GLN A 14 50.11 -15.17 24.43
N ALA A 15 50.16 -14.76 25.70
CA ALA A 15 49.03 -14.13 26.38
C ALA A 15 48.66 -12.77 25.75
N ILE A 16 49.64 -11.93 25.42
CA ILE A 16 49.41 -10.64 24.74
C ILE A 16 48.82 -10.87 23.34
N ALA A 17 49.35 -11.83 22.58
CA ALA A 17 48.83 -12.20 21.27
C ALA A 17 47.39 -12.74 21.36
N ALA A 18 47.08 -13.54 22.38
CA ALA A 18 45.73 -14.04 22.63
C ALA A 18 44.75 -12.90 22.97
N ILE A 19 45.13 -11.96 23.83
CA ILE A 19 44.32 -10.79 24.19
C ILE A 19 44.06 -9.91 22.97
N LEU A 20 45.08 -9.63 22.15
CA LEU A 20 44.95 -8.88 20.91
C LEU A 20 44.02 -9.58 19.92
N ASN A 21 44.17 -10.89 19.74
CA ASN A 21 43.27 -11.67 18.89
C ASN A 21 41.83 -11.63 19.41
N LEU A 22 41.61 -11.69 20.72
CA LEU A 22 40.29 -11.61 21.34
C LEU A 22 39.65 -10.23 21.11
N PHE A 23 40.42 -9.15 21.21
CA PHE A 23 39.97 -7.80 20.88
C PHE A 23 39.60 -7.65 19.40
N VAL A 24 40.44 -8.16 18.49
CA VAL A 24 40.19 -8.12 17.05
C VAL A 24 38.95 -8.93 16.69
N ILE A 25 38.82 -10.16 17.19
CA ILE A 25 37.64 -11.01 16.98
C ILE A 25 36.40 -10.32 17.56
N GLY A 26 36.45 -9.84 18.80
CA GLY A 26 35.33 -9.16 19.44
C GLY A 26 34.88 -7.91 18.67
N PHE A 27 35.83 -7.10 18.18
CA PHE A 27 35.54 -5.93 17.36
C PHE A 27 34.90 -6.31 16.01
N LEU A 28 35.46 -7.32 15.33
CA LEU A 28 34.91 -7.82 14.06
C LEU A 28 33.52 -8.42 14.24
N THR A 29 33.28 -9.22 15.29
CA THR A 29 31.97 -9.76 15.62
C THR A 29 30.97 -8.65 15.93
N TYR A 30 31.37 -7.62 16.69
CA TYR A 30 30.51 -6.45 16.94
C TYR A 30 30.14 -5.72 15.65
N LYS A 31 31.12 -5.46 14.76
CA LYS A 31 30.88 -4.82 13.46
C LYS A 31 30.01 -5.68 12.56
N ALA A 32 30.24 -6.99 12.50
CA ALA A 32 29.44 -7.94 11.74
C ALA A 32 27.99 -7.96 12.23
N ASN A 33 27.76 -8.04 13.55
CA ASN A 33 26.42 -7.98 14.13
C ASN A 33 25.71 -6.65 13.81
N LYS A 34 26.44 -5.52 13.86
CA LYS A 34 25.88 -4.22 13.51
C LYS A 34 25.48 -4.15 12.03
N LEU A 35 26.31 -4.69 11.14
CA LEU A 35 26.03 -4.77 9.70
C LEU A 35 24.86 -5.70 9.40
N GLN A 36 24.78 -6.86 10.06
CA GLN A 36 23.66 -7.80 9.91
C GLN A 36 22.32 -7.16 10.31
N LYS A 37 22.28 -6.45 11.45
CA LYS A 37 21.08 -5.72 11.88
C LYS A 37 20.65 -4.67 10.87
N LEU A 38 21.61 -3.90 10.32
CA LEU A 38 21.33 -2.90 9.30
C LEU A 38 20.79 -3.56 8.01
N SER A 39 21.41 -4.65 7.58
CA SER A 39 20.97 -5.43 6.41
C SER A 39 19.53 -5.92 6.58
N TYR A 40 19.21 -6.49 7.75
CA TYR A 40 17.86 -6.96 8.05
C TYR A 40 16.82 -5.83 8.04
N LEU A 41 17.13 -4.69 8.67
CA LEU A 41 16.25 -3.52 8.66
C LEU A 41 15.99 -3.00 7.23
N ASN A 42 17.03 -3.00 6.38
CA ASN A 42 16.87 -2.63 4.97
C ASN A 42 15.95 -3.60 4.23
N THR A 43 16.07 -4.92 4.48
CA THR A 43 15.17 -5.92 3.90
C THR A 43 13.72 -5.71 4.34
N GLN A 44 13.48 -5.47 5.63
CA GLN A 44 12.14 -5.18 6.14
C GLN A 44 11.56 -3.91 5.54
N TYR A 45 12.39 -2.87 5.37
CA TYR A 45 11.96 -1.63 4.74
C TYR A 45 11.61 -1.82 3.26
N ALA A 46 12.37 -2.65 2.53
CA ALA A 46 12.04 -3.01 1.16
C ALA A 46 10.72 -3.79 1.06
N ILE A 47 10.46 -4.73 1.97
CA ILE A 47 9.17 -5.45 2.06
C ILE A 47 8.03 -4.46 2.31
N TYR A 48 8.22 -3.54 3.25
CA TYR A 48 7.25 -2.49 3.54
C TYR A 48 6.93 -1.65 2.29
N GLN A 49 7.96 -1.18 1.58
CA GLN A 49 7.79 -0.44 0.32
C GLN A 49 7.06 -1.26 -0.75
N GLN A 50 7.33 -2.57 -0.85
CA GLN A 50 6.63 -3.41 -1.82
C GLN A 50 5.14 -3.53 -1.51
N GLU A 51 4.76 -3.79 -0.25
CA GLU A 51 3.35 -3.90 0.14
C GLU A 51 2.59 -2.59 -0.11
N VAL A 52 3.27 -1.46 0.06
CA VAL A 52 2.75 -0.13 -0.30
C VAL A 52 2.45 -0.04 -1.79
N TYR A 53 3.43 -0.39 -2.63
CA TYR A 53 3.29 -0.30 -4.07
C TYR A 53 2.16 -1.20 -4.55
N ASP A 54 2.00 -2.39 -3.99
CA ASP A 54 0.92 -3.31 -4.32
C ASP A 54 -0.47 -2.70 -4.00
N CYS A 55 -0.61 -2.04 -2.84
CA CYS A 55 -1.83 -1.33 -2.48
C CYS A 55 -2.12 -0.16 -3.42
N LEU A 56 -1.11 0.67 -3.72
CA LEU A 56 -1.24 1.80 -4.62
C LEU A 56 -1.61 1.36 -6.04
N ASN A 57 -1.02 0.28 -6.54
CA ASN A 57 -1.34 -0.29 -7.85
C ASN A 57 -2.81 -0.73 -7.91
N THR A 58 -3.31 -1.38 -6.86
CA THR A 58 -4.73 -1.80 -6.79
C THR A 58 -5.69 -0.60 -6.76
N LEU A 59 -5.32 0.48 -6.07
CA LEU A 59 -6.08 1.73 -6.09
C LEU A 59 -6.01 2.40 -7.47
N ASP A 60 -4.85 2.39 -8.13
CA ASP A 60 -4.67 2.94 -9.48
C ASP A 60 -5.51 2.20 -10.53
N GLU A 61 -5.60 0.88 -10.44
CA GLU A 61 -6.54 0.09 -11.29
C GLU A 61 -7.98 0.56 -11.09
N SER A 62 -8.38 0.82 -9.84
CA SER A 62 -9.72 1.32 -9.52
C SER A 62 -9.94 2.73 -10.09
N VAL A 63 -8.96 3.63 -9.96
CA VAL A 63 -9.00 4.98 -10.55
C VAL A 63 -9.17 4.89 -12.07
N GLN A 64 -8.36 4.09 -12.75
CA GLN A 64 -8.41 3.94 -14.21
C GLN A 64 -9.77 3.41 -14.67
N TYR A 65 -10.32 2.43 -13.96
CA TYR A 65 -11.65 1.90 -14.26
C TYR A 65 -12.73 2.97 -14.15
N PHE A 66 -12.84 3.65 -13.00
CA PHE A 66 -13.89 4.66 -12.82
C PHE A 66 -13.71 5.87 -13.74
N HIS A 67 -12.47 6.24 -14.06
CA HIS A 67 -12.20 7.30 -15.03
C HIS A 67 -12.64 6.91 -16.44
N SER A 68 -12.46 5.63 -16.83
CA SER A 68 -12.96 5.13 -18.11
C SER A 68 -14.50 5.18 -18.18
N GLN A 69 -15.17 4.78 -17.09
CA GLN A 69 -16.64 4.84 -17.00
C GLN A 69 -17.16 6.28 -17.03
N GLU A 70 -16.48 7.22 -16.35
CA GLU A 70 -16.82 8.64 -16.31
C GLU A 70 -16.72 9.26 -17.72
N LEU A 71 -15.63 8.96 -18.44
CA LEU A 71 -15.41 9.45 -19.81
C LEU A 71 -16.44 8.89 -20.78
N SER A 72 -16.76 7.60 -20.67
CA SER A 72 -17.78 6.95 -21.50
C SER A 72 -19.16 7.59 -21.28
N THR A 73 -19.54 7.81 -20.02
CA THR A 73 -20.81 8.44 -19.65
C THR A 73 -20.87 9.90 -20.10
N SER A 74 -19.79 10.66 -19.92
CA SER A 74 -19.68 12.04 -20.39
C SER A 74 -19.83 12.14 -21.91
N LYS A 75 -19.17 11.25 -22.65
CA LYS A 75 -19.27 11.22 -24.11
C LYS A 75 -20.69 10.90 -24.57
N TYR A 76 -21.34 9.92 -23.95
CA TYR A 76 -22.74 9.59 -24.22
C TYR A 76 -23.65 10.80 -24.02
N LEU A 77 -23.51 11.52 -22.90
CA LEU A 77 -24.29 12.73 -22.62
C LEU A 77 -24.03 13.84 -23.66
N TYR A 78 -22.78 14.02 -24.10
CA TYR A 78 -22.45 14.98 -25.15
C TYR A 78 -23.10 14.62 -26.50
N ASP A 79 -23.03 13.35 -26.90
CA ASP A 79 -23.66 12.87 -28.15
C ASP A 79 -25.19 12.99 -28.10
N LEU A 80 -25.79 12.81 -26.92
CA LEU A 80 -27.22 13.06 -26.68
C LEU A 80 -27.60 14.54 -26.81
N GLU A 81 -26.76 15.46 -26.37
CA GLU A 81 -27.02 16.91 -26.50
C GLU A 81 -27.00 17.38 -27.96
N LEU A 82 -26.29 16.65 -28.82
CA LEU A 82 -26.23 16.91 -30.26
C LEU A 82 -27.39 16.27 -31.04
N SER A 83 -28.19 15.40 -30.44
CA SER A 83 -29.32 14.74 -31.09
C SER A 83 -30.67 15.39 -30.72
N CYS A 84 -31.55 15.61 -31.71
CA CYS A 84 -32.82 16.34 -31.54
C CYS A 84 -33.91 15.58 -30.75
N ASP A 85 -33.70 14.29 -30.47
CA ASP A 85 -34.62 13.46 -29.70
C ASP A 85 -34.06 13.28 -28.30
N ALA A 86 -34.62 13.99 -27.30
CA ALA A 86 -34.23 13.82 -25.91
C ALA A 86 -34.71 12.44 -25.41
N PRO A 87 -33.81 11.47 -25.15
CA PRO A 87 -34.24 10.18 -24.62
C PRO A 87 -34.55 10.31 -23.13
N SER A 88 -35.38 9.39 -22.64
CA SER A 88 -35.81 9.30 -21.23
C SER A 88 -34.69 9.10 -20.21
N ASN A 89 -33.44 8.88 -20.64
CA ASN A 89 -32.33 8.46 -19.78
C ASN A 89 -31.28 9.56 -19.50
N LYS A 90 -31.47 10.80 -19.99
CA LYS A 90 -30.49 11.89 -19.77
C LYS A 90 -30.28 12.16 -18.28
N ASP A 91 -31.35 12.19 -17.49
CA ASP A 91 -31.27 12.47 -16.04
C ASP A 91 -30.54 11.36 -15.29
N LEU A 92 -30.82 10.10 -15.64
CA LEU A 92 -30.13 8.94 -15.09
C LEU A 92 -28.62 8.99 -15.41
N SER A 93 -28.26 9.27 -16.67
CA SER A 93 -26.85 9.39 -17.06
C SER A 93 -26.12 10.54 -16.39
N ASN A 94 -26.80 11.68 -16.15
CA ASN A 94 -26.25 12.77 -15.35
C ASN A 94 -25.99 12.35 -13.89
N GLN A 95 -26.90 11.59 -13.30
CA GLN A 95 -26.73 11.05 -11.95
C GLN A 95 -25.56 10.06 -11.88
N VAL A 96 -25.46 9.13 -12.83
CA VAL A 96 -24.32 8.19 -12.94
C VAL A 96 -23.01 8.96 -13.04
N LEU A 97 -22.95 9.99 -13.89
CA LEU A 97 -21.76 10.81 -14.04
C LEU A 97 -21.32 11.45 -12.72
N LYS A 98 -22.27 12.00 -11.97
CA LYS A 98 -22.01 12.57 -10.64
C LYS A 98 -21.50 11.49 -9.67
N ASN A 99 -22.18 10.35 -9.60
CA ASN A 99 -21.81 9.24 -8.73
C ASN A 99 -20.39 8.72 -9.01
N LEU A 100 -20.03 8.57 -10.29
CA LEU A 100 -18.69 8.16 -10.71
C LEU A 100 -17.60 9.17 -10.29
N ARG A 101 -17.89 10.47 -10.37
CA ARG A 101 -16.98 11.53 -9.91
C ARG A 101 -16.78 11.50 -8.40
N ASP A 102 -17.84 11.27 -7.64
CA ASP A 102 -17.77 11.16 -6.17
C ASP A 102 -16.95 9.93 -5.75
N ILE A 103 -17.16 8.79 -6.41
CA ILE A 103 -16.36 7.57 -6.24
C ILE A 103 -14.89 7.85 -6.54
N LEU A 104 -14.58 8.42 -7.71
CA LEU A 104 -13.21 8.75 -8.14
C LEU A 104 -12.50 9.63 -7.11
N TYR A 105 -13.17 10.70 -6.67
CA TYR A 105 -12.64 11.59 -5.66
C TYR A 105 -12.27 10.84 -4.37
N LYS A 106 -13.15 9.95 -3.91
CA LYS A 106 -12.92 9.19 -2.68
C LYS A 106 -11.76 8.19 -2.82
N VAL A 107 -11.64 7.50 -3.96
CA VAL A 107 -10.50 6.60 -4.24
C VAL A 107 -9.18 7.38 -4.20
N GLU A 108 -9.13 8.56 -4.84
CA GLU A 108 -7.93 9.42 -4.83
C GLU A 108 -7.57 9.91 -3.42
N VAL A 109 -8.56 10.26 -2.60
CA VAL A 109 -8.32 10.64 -1.19
C VAL A 109 -7.68 9.49 -0.40
N ILE A 110 -8.14 8.25 -0.59
CA ILE A 110 -7.55 7.06 0.06
C ILE A 110 -6.11 6.89 -0.39
N LYS A 111 -5.85 6.99 -1.71
CA LYS A 111 -4.52 6.87 -2.31
C LYS A 111 -3.54 7.91 -1.79
N VAL A 112 -3.94 9.18 -1.71
CA VAL A 112 -3.12 10.27 -1.15
C VAL A 112 -2.85 10.01 0.33
N THR A 113 -3.88 9.65 1.10
CA THR A 113 -3.72 9.37 2.54
C THR A 113 -2.76 8.22 2.78
N LEU A 114 -2.87 7.15 1.98
CA LEU A 114 -1.94 6.03 2.01
C LEU A 114 -0.53 6.56 1.72
N ARG A 115 -0.30 7.28 0.62
CA ARG A 115 1.02 7.83 0.26
C ARG A 115 1.64 8.70 1.35
N ASP A 116 0.87 9.58 1.96
CA ASP A 116 1.35 10.50 3.00
C ASP A 116 1.79 9.75 4.27
N ASN A 117 1.05 8.69 4.67
CA ASN A 117 1.42 7.83 5.78
C ASN A 117 2.74 7.08 5.54
N LEU A 118 3.22 7.01 4.30
CA LEU A 118 4.44 6.29 3.93
C LEU A 118 5.66 7.19 3.89
N LEU A 119 5.46 8.44 3.48
CA LEU A 119 6.50 9.48 3.51
C LEU A 119 6.89 9.87 4.95
N SER A 120 6.02 9.63 5.92
CA SER A 120 6.29 9.90 7.34
C SER A 120 7.27 8.91 7.98
N ILE A 121 7.46 7.72 7.39
CA ILE A 121 8.41 6.71 7.87
C ILE A 121 9.80 7.03 7.33
N ASN A 122 10.54 7.82 8.11
CA ASN A 122 11.89 8.22 7.77
C ASN A 122 12.87 7.04 7.95
N SER A 123 13.74 6.79 6.97
CA SER A 123 14.73 5.70 6.99
C SER A 123 15.78 5.85 8.11
N TYR A 124 15.96 7.07 8.61
CA TYR A 124 16.88 7.40 9.69
C TYR A 124 16.18 7.34 11.06
N GLY A 125 15.93 6.12 11.54
CA GLY A 125 15.34 5.90 12.88
C GLY A 125 14.46 4.68 13.05
N LEU A 126 14.44 3.77 12.06
CA LEU A 126 13.56 2.59 12.07
C LEU A 126 13.86 1.64 13.24
N ASN A 127 12.89 1.51 14.13
CA ASN A 127 12.84 0.44 15.12
C ASN A 127 12.27 -0.83 14.46
N GLU A 128 12.97 -1.94 14.59
CA GLU A 128 12.55 -3.26 14.08
C GLU A 128 11.11 -3.64 14.48
N LYS A 129 10.72 -3.36 15.73
CA LYS A 129 9.38 -3.67 16.23
C LYS A 129 8.31 -2.82 15.56
N GLN A 130 8.60 -1.54 15.35
CA GLN A 130 7.68 -0.60 14.71
C GLN A 130 7.52 -0.94 13.23
N LEU A 131 8.62 -1.27 12.54
CA LEU A 131 8.58 -1.68 11.14
C LEU A 131 7.82 -2.99 10.95
N SER A 132 8.06 -3.98 11.81
CA SER A 132 7.30 -5.25 11.80
C SER A 132 5.80 -5.03 12.03
N TYR A 133 5.44 -4.16 12.98
CA TYR A 133 4.05 -3.78 13.23
C TYR A 133 3.43 -3.12 11.99
N ASN A 134 4.08 -2.10 11.42
CA ASN A 134 3.59 -1.38 10.26
C ASN A 134 3.39 -2.30 9.04
N ILE A 135 4.31 -3.24 8.80
CA ILE A 135 4.15 -4.27 7.76
C ILE A 135 2.91 -5.12 8.01
N SER A 136 2.67 -5.52 9.26
CA SER A 136 1.50 -6.33 9.60
C SER A 136 0.19 -5.57 9.37
N VAL A 137 0.11 -4.30 9.79
CA VAL A 137 -1.10 -3.48 9.59
C VAL A 137 -1.31 -3.23 8.09
N LEU A 138 -0.25 -2.92 7.34
CA LEU A 138 -0.32 -2.70 5.90
C LEU A 138 -0.77 -3.95 5.13
N LYS A 139 -0.32 -5.14 5.53
CA LYS A 139 -0.81 -6.41 4.99
C LYS A 139 -2.29 -6.64 5.29
N GLY A 140 -2.74 -6.27 6.49
CA GLY A 140 -4.15 -6.29 6.86
C GLY A 140 -4.98 -5.38 5.94
N PHE A 141 -4.54 -4.14 5.78
CA PHE A 141 -5.16 -3.19 4.86
C PHE A 141 -5.18 -3.72 3.42
N ARG A 142 -4.06 -4.26 2.93
CA ARG A 142 -3.97 -4.85 1.59
C ARG A 142 -4.98 -5.96 1.38
N SER A 143 -5.11 -6.89 2.33
CA SER A 143 -6.11 -7.95 2.27
C SER A 143 -7.52 -7.35 2.18
N CYS A 144 -7.82 -6.40 3.06
CA CYS A 144 -9.11 -5.69 3.05
C CYS A 144 -9.40 -5.01 1.71
N LEU A 145 -8.40 -4.36 1.10
CA LEU A 145 -8.51 -3.71 -0.21
C LEU A 145 -8.73 -4.70 -1.35
N ILE A 146 -8.09 -5.87 -1.32
CA ILE A 146 -8.26 -6.91 -2.33
C ILE A 146 -9.65 -7.55 -2.21
N ASP A 147 -10.08 -7.86 -0.99
CA ASP A 147 -11.35 -8.51 -0.69
C ASP A 147 -12.54 -7.56 -0.95
N ASN A 148 -12.34 -6.27 -0.67
CA ASN A 148 -13.34 -5.22 -0.88
C ASN A 148 -12.90 -4.25 -1.99
N ASN A 149 -12.46 -4.81 -3.12
CA ASN A 149 -12.01 -3.99 -4.23
C ASN A 149 -13.18 -3.13 -4.79
N PRO A 150 -13.08 -1.79 -4.77
CA PRO A 150 -14.19 -0.91 -5.15
C PRO A 150 -14.65 -1.10 -6.60
N MET A 151 -13.71 -1.27 -7.53
CA MET A 151 -14.03 -1.54 -8.94
C MET A 151 -14.80 -2.84 -9.09
N LYS A 152 -14.32 -3.93 -8.49
CA LYS A 152 -14.98 -5.24 -8.61
C LYS A 152 -16.38 -5.22 -7.99
N LYS A 153 -16.53 -4.55 -6.85
CA LYS A 153 -17.82 -4.40 -6.16
C LYS A 153 -18.83 -3.63 -7.02
N TYR A 154 -18.41 -2.50 -7.61
CA TYR A 154 -19.24 -1.71 -8.52
C TYR A 154 -19.63 -2.51 -9.76
N ASP A 155 -18.66 -3.14 -10.43
CA ASP A 155 -18.88 -3.91 -11.65
C ASP A 155 -19.82 -5.10 -11.42
N PHE A 156 -19.66 -5.80 -10.29
CA PHE A 156 -20.55 -6.89 -9.89
C PHE A 156 -22.01 -6.42 -9.74
N LEU A 157 -22.25 -5.24 -9.20
CA LEU A 157 -23.59 -4.72 -8.96
C LEU A 157 -24.25 -4.16 -10.23
N ILE A 158 -23.47 -3.76 -11.24
CA ILE A 158 -24.01 -3.26 -12.51
C ILE A 158 -24.12 -4.36 -13.56
N ASN A 159 -23.11 -5.22 -13.68
CA ASN A 159 -22.98 -6.22 -14.75
C ASN A 159 -23.15 -7.67 -14.27
N GLY A 160 -23.29 -7.90 -12.96
CA GLY A 160 -23.43 -9.24 -12.39
C GLY A 160 -24.80 -9.87 -12.62
N ALA A 161 -24.90 -11.17 -12.30
CA ALA A 161 -26.12 -11.94 -12.53
C ALA A 161 -27.37 -11.39 -11.80
N GLU A 162 -27.16 -10.72 -10.66
CA GLU A 162 -28.24 -10.11 -9.86
C GLU A 162 -28.77 -8.81 -10.48
N SER A 163 -27.97 -8.09 -11.27
CA SER A 163 -28.39 -6.83 -11.88
C SER A 163 -29.42 -7.05 -13.01
N VAL A 164 -29.44 -8.24 -13.60
CA VAL A 164 -30.39 -8.64 -14.66
C VAL A 164 -31.85 -8.58 -14.19
N TRP A 165 -32.09 -8.66 -12.89
CA TRP A 165 -33.44 -8.76 -12.30
C TRP A 165 -33.99 -7.44 -11.78
N LEU A 166 -33.18 -6.37 -11.76
CA LEU A 166 -33.53 -5.08 -11.18
C LEU A 166 -33.55 -3.98 -12.25
N ASP A 167 -34.34 -2.94 -12.01
CA ASP A 167 -34.34 -1.76 -12.88
C ASP A 167 -32.97 -1.06 -12.88
N ALA A 168 -32.60 -0.49 -14.01
CA ALA A 168 -31.28 0.14 -14.20
C ALA A 168 -30.99 1.23 -13.16
N GLU A 169 -31.98 2.03 -12.78
CA GLU A 169 -31.84 3.08 -11.76
C GLU A 169 -31.58 2.51 -10.36
N ILE A 170 -32.26 1.42 -10.00
CA ILE A 170 -32.09 0.72 -8.71
C ILE A 170 -30.70 0.09 -8.65
N ASN A 171 -30.26 -0.55 -9.74
CA ASN A 171 -28.92 -1.13 -9.84
C ASN A 171 -27.82 -0.08 -9.68
N MET A 172 -27.95 1.06 -10.37
CA MET A 172 -26.95 2.13 -10.30
C MET A 172 -26.88 2.77 -8.92
N THR A 173 -28.03 2.94 -8.25
CA THR A 173 -28.08 3.47 -6.88
C THR A 173 -27.43 2.49 -5.90
N ASN A 174 -27.78 1.20 -5.97
CA ASN A 174 -27.18 0.17 -5.13
C ASN A 174 -25.67 0.03 -5.36
N ALA A 175 -25.23 0.05 -6.63
CA ALA A 175 -23.82 0.01 -6.99
C ALA A 175 -23.05 1.18 -6.40
N PHE A 176 -23.61 2.39 -6.47
CA PHE A 176 -23.02 3.58 -5.87
C PHE A 176 -22.95 3.48 -4.33
N ASP A 177 -24.06 3.21 -3.66
CA ASP A 177 -24.15 3.21 -2.20
C ASP A 177 -23.22 2.16 -1.58
N GLU A 178 -23.21 0.94 -2.13
CA GLU A 178 -22.34 -0.13 -1.66
C GLU A 178 -20.86 0.17 -1.94
N THR A 179 -20.54 0.75 -3.09
CA THR A 179 -19.15 1.12 -3.42
C THR A 179 -18.67 2.25 -2.50
N MET A 180 -19.52 3.25 -2.24
CA MET A 180 -19.17 4.34 -1.31
C MET A 180 -19.02 3.85 0.12
N LYS A 181 -19.84 2.89 0.56
CA LYS A 181 -19.67 2.22 1.85
C LYS A 181 -18.31 1.53 1.93
N THR A 182 -17.97 0.71 0.93
CA THR A 182 -16.66 0.05 0.83
C THR A 182 -15.52 1.07 0.89
N LEU A 183 -15.62 2.19 0.15
CA LEU A 183 -14.60 3.23 0.18
C LEU A 183 -14.50 3.95 1.52
N ASN A 184 -15.60 4.13 2.24
CA ASN A 184 -15.57 4.68 3.59
C ASN A 184 -14.89 3.72 4.56
N ASP A 185 -15.19 2.43 4.50
CA ASP A 185 -14.56 1.42 5.35
C ASP A 185 -13.05 1.36 5.09
N LEU A 186 -12.63 1.34 3.81
CA LEU A 186 -11.22 1.40 3.42
C LEU A 186 -10.53 2.69 3.90
N TYR A 187 -11.24 3.82 3.86
CA TYR A 187 -10.69 5.09 4.33
C TYR A 187 -10.44 5.09 5.84
N GLU A 188 -11.33 4.50 6.64
CA GLU A 188 -11.11 4.34 8.08
C GLU A 188 -9.92 3.42 8.35
N GLU A 189 -9.78 2.30 7.65
CA GLU A 189 -8.62 1.41 7.76
C GLU A 189 -7.29 2.13 7.44
N VAL A 190 -7.27 2.97 6.40
CA VAL A 190 -6.06 3.76 6.06
C VAL A 190 -5.73 4.80 7.14
N LYS A 191 -6.70 5.34 7.86
CA LYS A 191 -6.40 6.28 8.97
C LYS A 191 -5.68 5.59 10.12
N TYR A 192 -5.96 4.32 10.39
CA TYR A 192 -5.28 3.55 11.43
C TYR A 192 -3.82 3.21 11.07
N LEU A 193 -3.37 3.50 9.85
CA LEU A 193 -1.97 3.40 9.45
C LEU A 193 -1.11 4.59 9.92
N ARG A 194 -1.68 5.60 10.57
CA ARG A 194 -0.98 6.74 11.19
C ARG A 194 -0.43 6.41 12.57
#